data_AF-A0A196MDA8-F1
#
_entry.id   AF-A0A196MDA8-F1
#
_cell.length_a   1.000
_cell.length_b   1.000
_cell.length_c   1.000
_cell.angle_alpha   90.00
_cell.angle_beta   90.00
_cell.angle_gamma   90.00
#
_symmetry.space_group_name_H-M   'P 1'
#
loop_
_entity.id
_entity.type
_entity.pdbx_description
1 polymer ?
#
loop_
_entity_poly.entity_id
_entity_poly.type
_entity_poly.pdbx_seq_one_letter_code
_entity_poly.pdbx_strand_id
1 'polypeptide(L)'
;MALTQQTFLNEKTWPIYVSVEPWPQCFELMPNDCLTLTWDGPDVGDASQVEWINDKEIIVWPEGNIDAIEYLINGKPAKDRSWDFKFPIVSPQKKTGFWSAIKRIFG
;
A
#
# COMPACT_ATOMS: atom_id res chain seq x y z
N MET A 1 -5.85 -2.96 -24.35
CA MET A 1 -5.28 -2.49 -23.08
C MET A 1 -5.13 -1.00 -23.19
N ALA A 2 -5.40 -0.28 -22.10
CA ALA A 2 -5.38 1.16 -22.05
C ALA A 2 -4.35 1.62 -21.02
N LEU A 3 -3.62 2.68 -21.37
CA LEU A 3 -2.73 3.33 -20.42
C LEU A 3 -3.57 3.83 -19.23
N THR A 4 -3.33 3.22 -18.07
CA THR A 4 -4.03 3.49 -16.83
C THR A 4 -3.13 4.28 -15.91
N GLN A 5 -3.71 5.24 -15.19
CA GLN A 5 -3.03 6.01 -14.17
C GLN A 5 -3.83 5.95 -12.87
N GLN A 6 -3.16 5.68 -11.76
CA GLN A 6 -3.76 5.72 -10.42
C GLN A 6 -2.88 6.52 -9.48
N THR A 7 -3.51 7.38 -8.68
CA THR A 7 -2.81 8.31 -7.80
C THR A 7 -3.27 8.17 -6.36
N PHE A 8 -2.31 8.11 -5.45
CA PHE A 8 -2.50 8.08 -4.00
C PHE A 8 -1.85 9.32 -3.39
N LEU A 9 -2.67 10.27 -2.91
CA LEU A 9 -2.22 11.44 -2.18
C LEU A 9 -2.29 11.17 -0.68
N ASN A 10 -1.18 11.36 0.04
CA ASN A 10 -1.20 11.33 1.50
C ASN A 10 -1.70 12.67 2.07
N GLU A 11 -3.00 12.77 2.34
CA GLU A 11 -3.61 13.92 3.00
C GLU A 11 -3.48 13.89 4.54
N LYS A 12 -2.86 12.84 5.10
CA LYS A 12 -2.65 12.72 6.55
C LYS A 12 -1.48 13.56 7.01
N THR A 13 -1.47 13.87 8.31
CA THR A 13 -0.34 14.55 8.97
C THR A 13 0.77 13.58 9.40
N TRP A 14 0.67 12.30 9.06
CA TRP A 14 1.64 11.23 9.36
C TRP A 14 1.98 10.42 8.09
N PRO A 15 3.11 9.69 8.06
CA PRO A 15 3.45 8.85 6.91
C PRO A 15 2.48 7.68 6.74
N ILE A 16 2.19 7.33 5.49
CA ILE A 16 1.43 6.15 5.10
C ILE A 16 2.28 5.26 4.19
N TYR A 17 1.89 4.00 4.04
CA TYR A 17 2.58 2.98 3.27
C TYR A 17 1.65 2.43 2.20
N VAL A 18 2.13 2.40 0.96
CA VAL A 18 1.42 1.81 -0.19
C VAL A 18 2.21 0.61 -0.68
N SER A 19 1.63 -0.58 -0.55
CA SER A 19 2.17 -1.82 -1.10
C SER A 19 1.49 -2.15 -2.42
N VAL A 20 2.28 -2.31 -3.49
CA VAL A 20 1.79 -2.73 -4.81
C VAL A 20 2.17 -4.19 -5.03
N GLU A 21 1.17 -5.03 -5.24
CA GLU A 21 1.27 -6.49 -5.43
C GLU A 21 0.99 -6.84 -6.91
N PRO A 22 1.45 -7.99 -7.45
CA PRO A 22 2.11 -9.12 -6.77
C PRO A 22 3.65 -9.02 -6.71
N TRP A 23 4.27 -8.04 -7.36
CA TRP A 23 5.71 -7.76 -7.15
C TRP A 23 5.82 -6.73 -6.05
N PRO A 24 6.16 -7.13 -4.81
CA PRO A 24 5.92 -6.27 -3.68
C PRO A 24 6.87 -5.07 -3.75
N GLN A 25 6.32 -3.95 -4.20
CA GLN A 25 6.93 -2.64 -4.16
C GLN A 25 6.19 -1.87 -3.08
N CYS A 26 6.89 -1.51 -2.01
CA CYS A 26 6.30 -0.76 -0.92
C CYS A 26 6.88 0.66 -0.87
N PHE A 27 6.03 1.66 -0.77
CA PHE A 27 6.40 3.07 -0.78
C PHE A 27 5.91 3.76 0.50
N GLU A 28 6.81 4.45 1.19
CA GLU A 28 6.47 5.38 2.27
C GLU A 28 6.17 6.76 1.67
N LEU A 29 4.97 7.29 1.96
CA LEU A 29 4.54 8.62 1.56
C LEU A 29 4.48 9.52 2.77
N MET A 30 5.29 10.59 2.79
CA MET A 30 5.20 11.62 3.80
C MET A 30 3.91 12.46 3.62
N PRO A 31 3.52 13.28 4.61
CA PRO A 31 2.40 14.20 4.43
C PRO A 31 2.55 15.03 3.15
N ASN A 32 1.50 15.03 2.33
CA ASN A 32 1.41 15.66 1.00
C ASN A 32 2.24 15.00 -0.11
N ASP A 33 2.94 13.90 0.15
CA ASP A 33 3.53 13.10 -0.93
C ASP A 33 2.42 12.41 -1.73
N CYS A 34 2.70 12.22 -3.01
CA CYS A 34 1.80 11.65 -3.97
C CYS A 34 2.50 10.52 -4.72
N LEU A 35 1.94 9.31 -4.66
CA LEU A 35 2.38 8.17 -5.49
C LEU A 35 1.48 8.06 -6.72
N THR A 36 2.06 8.06 -7.90
CA THR A 36 1.39 7.77 -9.16
C THR A 36 1.91 6.47 -9.74
N LEU A 37 0.98 5.59 -10.09
CA LEU A 37 1.20 4.35 -10.80
C LEU A 37 0.72 4.52 -12.24
N THR A 38 1.53 4.11 -13.21
CA THR A 38 1.15 4.09 -14.63
C THR A 38 1.46 2.73 -15.23
N TRP A 39 0.47 2.07 -15.83
CA TRP A 39 0.63 0.75 -16.47
C TRP A 39 -0.41 0.52 -17.56
N ASP A 40 -0.28 -0.56 -18.32
CA ASP A 40 -1.28 -0.93 -19.32
C ASP A 40 -2.38 -1.81 -18.69
N GLY A 41 -3.47 -1.16 -18.25
CA GLY A 41 -4.61 -1.81 -17.62
C GLY A 41 -5.61 -2.43 -18.60
N PRO A 42 -6.61 -3.17 -18.09
CA PRO A 42 -7.68 -3.74 -18.91
C PRO A 42 -8.54 -2.65 -19.57
N ASP A 43 -9.08 -2.93 -20.76
CA ASP A 43 -9.95 -1.98 -21.47
C ASP A 43 -11.34 -1.84 -20.83
N VAL A 44 -11.74 -2.85 -20.03
CA VAL A 44 -13.04 -2.95 -19.36
C VAL A 44 -12.88 -3.56 -17.97
N GLY A 45 -13.77 -3.21 -17.05
CA GLY A 45 -13.71 -3.65 -15.65
C GLY A 45 -12.81 -2.76 -14.79
N ASP A 46 -12.49 -3.25 -13.59
CA ASP A 46 -11.64 -2.52 -12.65
C ASP A 46 -10.17 -2.67 -13.05
N ALA A 47 -9.45 -1.55 -13.12
CA ALA A 47 -8.02 -1.58 -13.44
C ALA A 47 -7.14 -1.95 -12.25
N SER A 48 -7.67 -1.83 -11.03
CA SER A 48 -6.95 -2.18 -9.80
C SER A 48 -7.94 -2.53 -8.69
N GLN A 49 -7.53 -3.39 -7.78
CA GLN A 49 -8.17 -3.57 -6.48
C GLN A 49 -7.37 -2.80 -5.42
N VAL A 50 -8.04 -2.11 -4.49
CA VAL A 50 -7.39 -1.35 -3.41
C VAL A 50 -8.02 -1.74 -2.09
N GLU A 51 -7.18 -2.10 -1.12
CA GLU A 51 -7.59 -2.41 0.25
C GLU A 51 -6.86 -1.51 1.25
N TRP A 52 -7.62 -0.96 2.20
CA TRP A 52 -7.07 -0.24 3.35
C TRP A 52 -7.00 -1.19 4.53
N ILE A 53 -5.78 -1.55 4.94
CA ILE A 53 -5.56 -2.45 6.09
C ILE A 53 -5.80 -1.70 7.40
N ASN A 54 -5.40 -0.42 7.44
CA ASN A 54 -5.63 0.50 8.54
C ASN A 54 -5.51 1.96 8.04
N ASP A 55 -5.38 2.92 8.95
CA ASP A 55 -5.25 4.34 8.64
C ASP A 55 -3.87 4.75 8.07
N LYS A 56 -2.93 3.81 7.99
CA LYS A 56 -1.55 3.99 7.51
C LYS A 56 -1.16 3.06 6.37
N GLU A 57 -1.89 2.00 6.10
CA GLU A 57 -1.46 0.94 5.17
C GLU A 57 -2.52 0.69 4.09
N ILE A 58 -2.05 0.72 2.84
CA ILE A 58 -2.83 0.49 1.63
C ILE A 58 -2.17 -0.64 0.85
N ILE A 59 -2.95 -1.60 0.37
CA ILE A 59 -2.51 -2.59 -0.61
C ILE A 59 -3.23 -2.34 -1.93
N VAL A 60 -2.48 -2.42 -3.02
CA VAL A 60 -2.95 -2.20 -4.39
C VAL A 60 -2.58 -3.41 -5.23
N TRP A 61 -3.56 -3.97 -5.92
CA TRP A 61 -3.36 -5.03 -6.92
C TRP A 61 -3.77 -4.48 -8.28
N PRO A 62 -2.84 -3.97 -9.10
CA PRO A 62 -3.14 -3.54 -10.45
C PRO A 62 -3.39 -4.75 -11.36
N GLU A 63 -4.35 -4.61 -12.26
CA GLU A 63 -4.75 -5.62 -13.24
C GLU A 63 -4.24 -5.24 -14.63
N GLY A 64 -4.07 -6.23 -15.52
CA GLY A 64 -3.56 -6.03 -16.88
C GLY A 64 -2.08 -6.36 -17.02
N ASN A 65 -1.35 -5.65 -17.90
CA ASN A 65 0.09 -5.82 -18.05
C ASN A 65 0.82 -4.86 -17.12
N ILE A 66 1.40 -5.44 -16.08
CA ILE A 66 2.11 -4.72 -15.02
C ILE A 66 3.63 -4.88 -15.11
N ASP A 67 4.16 -5.62 -16.11
CA ASP A 67 5.62 -5.86 -16.24
C ASP A 67 6.42 -4.55 -16.35
N ALA A 68 5.81 -3.53 -16.96
CA ALA A 68 6.40 -2.23 -17.22
C ALA A 68 5.75 -1.10 -16.38
N ILE A 69 5.11 -1.43 -15.26
CA ILE A 69 4.52 -0.42 -14.38
C ILE A 69 5.56 0.62 -13.93
N GLU A 70 5.21 1.89 -14.07
CA GLU A 70 6.01 3.02 -13.63
C GLU A 70 5.50 3.56 -12.30
N TYR A 71 6.45 3.88 -11.41
CA TYR A 71 6.20 4.43 -10.09
C TYR A 71 6.78 5.84 -10.02
N LEU A 72 5.94 6.83 -9.73
CA LEU A 72 6.36 8.21 -9.56
C LEU A 72 5.97 8.71 -8.16
N ILE A 73 6.92 9.20 -7.37
CA ILE A 73 6.63 9.97 -6.15
C ILE A 73 6.85 11.44 -6.46
N ASN A 74 5.79 12.24 -6.31
CA ASN A 74 5.79 13.68 -6.63
C ASN A 74 6.28 13.95 -8.06
N GLY A 75 5.86 13.10 -9.01
CA GLY A 75 6.24 13.19 -10.43
C GLY A 75 7.67 12.73 -10.76
N LYS A 76 8.43 12.18 -9.80
CA LYS A 76 9.80 11.68 -10.01
C LYS A 76 9.85 10.16 -9.94
N PRO A 77 10.67 9.48 -10.77
CA PRO A 77 10.88 8.04 -10.69
C PRO A 77 11.17 7.57 -9.26
N ALA A 78 10.44 6.55 -8.82
CA ALA A 78 10.45 6.09 -7.43
C ALA A 78 10.79 4.61 -7.26
N LYS A 79 11.07 3.87 -8.34
CA LYS A 79 11.41 2.43 -8.26
C LYS A 79 12.56 2.16 -7.28
N ASP A 80 13.58 3.01 -7.26
CA ASP A 80 14.74 2.90 -6.36
C ASP A 80 14.45 3.32 -4.91
N ARG A 81 13.26 3.88 -4.64
CA ARG A 81 12.80 4.27 -3.30
C ARG A 81 11.89 3.22 -2.67
N SER A 82 11.58 2.15 -3.40
CA SER A 82 10.82 1.07 -2.80
C SER A 82 11.61 0.45 -1.65
N TRP A 83 10.93 0.19 -0.53
CA TRP A 83 11.53 -0.33 0.70
C TRP A 83 12.53 0.60 1.39
N ASP A 84 12.68 1.85 0.94
CA ASP A 84 13.46 2.88 1.64
C ASP A 84 12.56 3.63 2.64
N PHE A 85 12.42 3.06 3.84
CA PHE A 85 11.56 3.59 4.89
C PHE A 85 12.36 4.43 5.90
N LYS A 86 11.86 5.63 6.19
CA LYS A 86 12.40 6.46 7.27
C LYS A 86 11.80 6.08 8.61
N PHE A 87 10.59 5.55 8.62
CA PHE A 87 9.90 5.11 9.83
C PHE A 87 9.64 3.60 9.79
N PRO A 88 9.73 2.90 10.94
CA PRO A 88 9.36 1.50 10.99
C PRO A 88 7.87 1.34 10.68
N ILE A 89 7.54 0.38 9.79
CA ILE A 89 6.17 -0.12 9.64
C ILE A 89 5.83 -0.82 10.95
N VAL A 90 5.09 -0.13 11.82
CA VAL A 90 4.65 -0.70 13.09
C VAL A 90 3.47 -1.62 12.77
N SER A 91 3.74 -2.88 12.45
CA SER A 91 2.67 -3.88 12.33
C SER A 91 1.81 -3.83 13.59
N PRO A 92 0.48 -3.73 13.49
CA PRO A 92 -0.36 -3.71 14.67
C PRO A 92 -0.05 -4.96 15.50
N GLN A 93 0.24 -4.77 16.79
CA GLN A 93 0.36 -5.87 17.72
C GLN A 93 -0.89 -6.73 17.55
N LYS A 94 -0.72 -8.01 17.15
CA LYS A 94 -1.79 -9.00 17.25
C LYS A 94 -2.39 -8.82 18.63
N LYS A 95 -3.66 -8.39 18.71
CA LYS A 95 -4.41 -8.37 19.98
C LYS A 95 -4.32 -9.79 20.51
N THR A 96 -3.45 -10.04 21.48
CA THR A 96 -3.41 -11.31 22.19
C THR A 96 -4.77 -11.46 22.82
N GLY A 97 -5.56 -12.39 22.27
CA GLY A 97 -6.95 -12.57 22.58
C GLY A 97 -7.17 -12.60 24.09
N PHE A 98 -8.23 -11.90 24.50
CA PHE A 98 -8.78 -11.80 25.85
C PHE A 98 -9.27 -13.15 26.44
N TRP A 99 -8.74 -14.29 25.99
CA TRP A 99 -9.16 -15.63 26.38
C TRP A 99 -8.24 -16.33 27.39
N SER A 100 -7.21 -15.66 27.91
CA SER A 100 -6.35 -16.24 28.96
C SER A 100 -6.87 -16.02 30.40
N ALA A 101 -7.99 -15.30 30.60
CA ALA A 101 -8.45 -14.94 31.95
C ALA A 101 -9.50 -15.89 32.57
N ILE A 102 -10.06 -16.86 31.82
CA ILE A 102 -11.18 -17.70 32.31
C ILE A 102 -10.76 -19.13 32.74
N LYS A 103 -9.52 -19.56 32.48
CA LYS A 103 -9.05 -20.91 32.90
C LYS A 103 -8.47 -21.02 34.31
N ARG A 104 -8.61 -19.99 35.17
CA ARG A 104 -8.03 -19.98 36.51
C ARG A 104 -9.06 -19.93 37.67
N ILE A 105 -10.33 -20.18 37.38
CA ILE A 105 -11.43 -20.16 38.38
C ILE A 105 -12.12 -21.54 38.55
N PHE A 106 -11.79 -22.54 37.73
CA PHE A 106 -12.26 -23.93 37.90
C PHE A 106 -11.10 -24.91 38.01
N GLY A 107 -10.22 -24.67 38.99
CA GLY A 107 -9.25 -25.63 39.50
C GLY A 107 -9.55 -25.93 40.96
#